data_AF-A0A3N1U211-F1
#
_entry.id   AF-A0A3N1U211-F1
#
_cell.length_a   1.000
_cell.length_b   1.000
_cell.length_c   1.000
_cell.angle_alpha   90.00
_cell.angle_beta   90.00
_cell.angle_gamma   90.00
#
_symmetry.space_group_name_H-M   'P 1'
#
loop_
_entity.id
_entity.type
_entity.pdbx_description
1 polymer ?
#
loop_
_entity_poly.entity_id
_entity_poly.type
_entity_poly.pdbx_seq_one_letter_code
_entity_poly.pdbx_strand_id
1 'polypeptide(L)'
;MKILESVRGMAFLGTFGQARLFSAACAERTAGVLLQYLADEGRPADQDTCVAALELLWDTAPPDENVAAAMHRRLSALPELGQEFRPSGVQQSAALGLRALFAGIAMLIDQGPDGAVEPSESARALARELDGEVGATAAEEDAIQDRDVERIMSWSPQERTLHVHGLRAAAAETGRDRLAAARTRHGLGDGAPDGAFTHPGSVSVTATADRGDVAAAEQRARYGVVGRITAGSDAGGYLRVDRLADLAESPEERASAAGVDILVAADPAMTRDCVGEWVEDWAGVEEALRREGRQVDWDAAP
;
A
#
# COMPACT_ATOMS: atom_id res chain seq x y z
N MET A 1 -12.99 27.47 -11.16
CA MET A 1 -12.99 27.25 -12.63
C MET A 1 -11.60 27.36 -13.28
N LYS A 2 -10.70 28.27 -12.89
CA LYS A 2 -9.31 28.32 -13.44
C LYS A 2 -8.37 27.21 -12.97
N ILE A 3 -8.64 26.56 -11.83
CA ILE A 3 -7.79 25.49 -11.27
C ILE A 3 -8.00 24.15 -12.00
N LEU A 4 -9.23 23.86 -12.43
CA LEU A 4 -9.61 22.63 -13.15
C LEU A 4 -9.09 22.59 -14.60
N GLU A 5 -8.81 23.73 -15.22
CA GLU A 5 -8.22 23.79 -16.57
C GLU A 5 -6.72 23.51 -16.56
N SER A 6 -6.03 23.65 -15.42
CA SER A 6 -4.56 23.51 -15.36
C SER A 6 -4.10 22.06 -15.17
N VAL A 7 -4.90 21.22 -14.51
CA VAL A 7 -4.64 19.78 -14.28
C VAL A 7 -4.93 18.92 -15.53
N ARG A 8 -5.47 19.52 -16.60
CA ARG A 8 -5.67 18.91 -17.94
C ARG A 8 -4.45 19.06 -18.86
N GLY A 9 -3.25 19.18 -18.30
CA GLY A 9 -1.99 19.08 -19.03
C GLY A 9 -1.27 20.40 -19.36
N MET A 10 -1.45 21.48 -18.58
CA MET A 10 -0.73 22.74 -18.87
C MET A 10 -0.01 23.42 -17.70
N ALA A 11 -0.34 23.18 -16.43
CA ALA A 11 0.46 23.65 -15.28
C ALA A 11 -0.11 23.11 -13.95
N PHE A 12 0.72 22.87 -12.93
CA PHE A 12 0.22 22.60 -11.56
C PHE A 12 0.27 23.88 -10.72
N LEU A 13 -0.88 24.41 -10.31
CA LEU A 13 -0.98 25.72 -9.65
C LEU A 13 -0.73 25.71 -8.12
N GLY A 14 -0.18 24.63 -7.58
CA GLY A 14 0.11 24.49 -6.14
C GLY A 14 1.58 24.69 -5.77
N THR A 15 1.87 24.66 -4.47
CA THR A 15 3.24 24.65 -3.95
C THR A 15 3.96 23.34 -4.33
N PHE A 16 5.29 23.36 -4.30
CA PHE A 16 6.11 22.16 -4.55
C PHE A 16 5.71 20.97 -3.66
N GLY A 17 5.47 21.21 -2.37
CA GLY A 17 5.03 20.15 -1.46
C GLY A 17 3.65 19.58 -1.78
N GLN A 18 2.75 20.39 -2.36
CA GLN A 18 1.44 19.93 -2.82
C GLN A 18 1.56 19.13 -4.12
N ALA A 19 2.40 19.60 -5.05
CA ALA A 19 2.72 18.89 -6.29
C ALA A 19 3.33 17.51 -6.00
N ARG A 20 4.28 17.43 -5.06
CA ARG A 20 4.87 16.18 -4.56
C ARG A 20 3.82 15.19 -4.08
N LEU A 21 2.91 15.61 -3.21
CA LEU A 21 1.87 14.73 -2.66
C LEU A 21 0.89 14.25 -3.74
N PHE A 22 0.56 15.13 -4.69
CA PHE A 22 -0.27 14.77 -5.83
C PHE A 22 0.44 13.75 -6.75
N SER A 23 1.73 13.96 -7.05
CA SER A 23 2.56 13.00 -7.79
C SER A 23 2.70 11.67 -7.05
N ALA A 24 2.87 11.68 -5.74
CA ALA A 24 2.94 10.48 -4.90
C ALA A 24 1.64 9.67 -5.00
N ALA A 25 0.47 10.34 -4.89
CA ALA A 25 -0.82 9.69 -5.04
C ALA A 25 -1.02 9.09 -6.44
N CYS A 26 -0.61 9.81 -7.51
CA CYS A 26 -0.66 9.29 -8.88
C CYS A 26 0.25 8.07 -9.05
N ALA A 27 1.49 8.12 -8.54
CA ALA A 27 2.43 7.01 -8.60
C ALA A 27 1.91 5.80 -7.83
N GLU A 28 1.42 5.98 -6.60
CA GLU A 28 0.84 4.92 -5.74
C GLU A 28 -0.29 4.16 -6.46
N ARG A 29 -1.23 4.89 -7.10
CA ARG A 29 -2.34 4.28 -7.86
C ARG A 29 -1.88 3.41 -9.03
N THR A 30 -0.70 3.68 -9.56
CA THR A 30 -0.13 2.91 -10.68
C THR A 30 0.85 1.83 -10.25
N ALA A 31 1.41 1.94 -9.04
CA ALA A 31 2.55 1.15 -8.58
C ALA A 31 2.21 -0.34 -8.48
N GLY A 32 1.00 -0.71 -8.03
CA GLY A 32 0.62 -2.11 -7.86
C GLY A 32 0.82 -2.97 -9.12
N VAL A 33 0.50 -2.43 -10.30
CA VAL A 33 0.67 -3.14 -11.59
C VAL A 33 2.16 -3.31 -11.93
N LEU A 34 2.97 -2.26 -11.76
CA LEU A 34 4.42 -2.33 -11.96
C LEU A 34 5.08 -3.33 -11.02
N LEU A 35 4.77 -3.26 -9.73
CA LEU A 35 5.39 -4.09 -8.71
C LEU A 35 5.06 -5.57 -8.90
N GLN A 36 3.83 -5.90 -9.30
CA GLN A 36 3.45 -7.27 -9.62
C GLN A 36 4.13 -7.74 -10.91
N TYR A 37 4.19 -6.92 -11.96
CA TYR A 37 4.91 -7.26 -13.18
C TYR A 37 6.38 -7.57 -12.92
N LEU A 38 7.08 -6.74 -12.12
CA LEU A 38 8.48 -6.99 -11.75
C LEU A 38 8.63 -8.28 -10.93
N ALA A 39 7.65 -8.61 -10.09
CA ALA A 39 7.65 -9.86 -9.34
C ALA A 39 7.50 -11.08 -10.27
N ASP A 40 6.57 -11.02 -11.22
CA ASP A 40 6.32 -12.09 -12.20
C ASP A 40 7.56 -12.31 -13.11
N GLU A 41 8.28 -11.24 -13.43
CA GLU A 41 9.56 -11.28 -14.18
C GLU A 41 10.76 -11.70 -13.31
N GLY A 42 10.59 -11.97 -12.02
CA GLY A 42 11.66 -12.38 -11.12
C GLY A 42 12.69 -11.29 -10.82
N ARG A 43 12.24 -10.02 -10.73
CA ARG A 43 13.09 -8.83 -10.51
C ARG A 43 12.85 -8.14 -9.15
N PRO A 44 13.08 -8.83 -8.02
CA PRO A 44 12.77 -8.29 -6.68
C PRO A 44 13.62 -7.05 -6.31
N ALA A 45 14.86 -6.96 -6.77
CA ALA A 45 15.71 -5.79 -6.51
C ALA A 45 15.19 -4.52 -7.20
N ASP A 46 14.56 -4.66 -8.37
CA ASP A 46 13.93 -3.56 -9.08
C ASP A 46 12.61 -3.16 -8.40
N GLN A 47 11.88 -4.15 -7.84
CA GLN A 47 10.70 -3.91 -7.01
C GLN A 47 11.06 -3.08 -5.76
N ASP A 48 12.09 -3.48 -5.01
CA ASP A 48 12.58 -2.74 -3.84
C ASP A 48 13.00 -1.30 -4.21
N THR A 49 13.61 -1.14 -5.39
CA THR A 49 13.97 0.19 -5.92
C THR A 49 12.73 1.04 -6.17
N CYS A 50 11.68 0.47 -6.76
CA CYS A 50 10.44 1.17 -7.03
C CYS A 50 9.69 1.55 -5.75
N VAL A 51 9.65 0.65 -4.76
CA VAL A 51 9.08 0.92 -3.43
C VAL A 51 9.83 2.06 -2.75
N ALA A 52 11.17 2.01 -2.73
CA ALA A 52 11.98 3.06 -2.13
C ALA A 52 11.79 4.43 -2.80
N ALA A 53 11.58 4.47 -4.12
CA ALA A 53 11.25 5.70 -4.82
C ALA A 53 9.85 6.23 -4.43
N LEU A 54 8.87 5.34 -4.22
CA LEU A 54 7.53 5.73 -3.80
C LEU A 54 7.54 6.29 -2.37
N GLU A 55 8.30 5.69 -1.46
CA GLU A 55 8.51 6.25 -0.11
C GLU A 55 9.17 7.62 -0.17
N LEU A 56 10.14 7.81 -1.07
CA LEU A 56 10.77 9.11 -1.27
C LEU A 56 9.76 10.15 -1.76
N LEU A 57 8.73 9.79 -2.53
CA LEU A 57 7.68 10.74 -2.89
C LEU A 57 6.76 11.09 -1.71
N TRP A 58 6.43 10.11 -0.87
CA TRP A 58 5.54 10.29 0.28
C TRP A 58 6.17 11.02 1.46
N ASP A 59 7.50 11.02 1.56
CA ASP A 59 8.18 11.75 2.62
C ASP A 59 7.80 13.25 2.58
N THR A 60 7.52 13.81 3.75
CA THR A 60 7.09 15.21 3.90
C THR A 60 8.25 16.14 4.22
N ALA A 61 9.42 15.59 4.56
CA ALA A 61 10.65 16.36 4.72
C ALA A 61 11.10 16.97 3.38
N PRO A 62 11.82 18.11 3.40
CA PRO A 62 12.44 18.66 2.20
C PRO A 62 13.28 17.59 1.49
N PRO A 63 13.16 17.43 0.16
CA PRO A 63 13.88 16.37 -0.55
C PRO A 63 15.40 16.61 -0.50
N ASP A 64 16.16 15.54 -0.28
CA ASP A 64 17.60 15.54 -0.54
C ASP A 64 17.83 15.32 -2.04
N GLU A 65 18.25 16.37 -2.75
CA GLU A 65 18.52 16.34 -4.20
C GLU A 65 19.53 15.25 -4.59
N ASN A 66 20.51 14.92 -3.74
CA ASN A 66 21.47 13.85 -4.05
C ASN A 66 20.83 12.48 -4.01
N VAL A 67 19.94 12.25 -3.02
CA VAL A 67 19.16 11.01 -2.89
C VAL A 67 18.18 10.89 -4.05
N ALA A 68 17.46 11.96 -4.40
CA ALA A 68 16.56 11.99 -5.54
C ALA A 68 17.30 11.74 -6.86
N ALA A 69 18.46 12.38 -7.09
CA ALA A 69 19.27 12.17 -8.28
C ALA A 69 19.85 10.75 -8.36
N ALA A 70 20.22 10.15 -7.23
CA ALA A 70 20.64 8.75 -7.18
C ALA A 70 19.48 7.80 -7.53
N MET A 71 18.28 8.06 -7.00
CA MET A 71 17.09 7.28 -7.31
C MET A 71 16.69 7.40 -8.78
N HIS A 72 16.71 8.62 -9.34
CA HIS A 72 16.45 8.89 -10.74
C HIS A 72 17.37 8.07 -11.66
N ARG A 73 18.68 8.04 -11.37
CA ARG A 73 19.64 7.22 -12.14
C ARG A 73 19.32 5.72 -12.09
N ARG A 74 18.92 5.21 -10.92
CA ARG A 74 18.53 3.80 -10.77
C ARG A 74 17.30 3.46 -11.60
N LEU A 75 16.24 4.27 -11.49
CA LEU A 75 15.02 4.08 -12.27
C LEU A 75 15.28 4.20 -13.78
N SER A 76 16.11 5.15 -14.22
CA SER A 76 16.44 5.34 -15.65
C SER A 76 17.15 4.14 -16.30
N ALA A 77 17.72 3.24 -15.49
CA ALA A 77 18.38 2.04 -15.98
C ALA A 77 17.40 0.89 -16.28
N LEU A 78 16.14 1.01 -15.86
CA LEU A 78 15.13 -0.01 -16.09
C LEU A 78 14.71 -0.02 -17.57
N PRO A 79 14.61 -1.21 -18.20
CA PRO A 79 14.37 -1.34 -19.64
C PRO A 79 13.02 -0.75 -20.08
N GLU A 80 12.04 -0.69 -19.18
CA GLU A 80 10.70 -0.15 -19.45
C GLU A 80 10.71 1.37 -19.79
N LEU A 81 11.79 2.08 -19.47
CA LEU A 81 12.01 3.49 -19.87
C LEU A 81 12.89 3.65 -21.13
N GLY A 82 13.40 2.55 -21.69
CA GLY A 82 14.27 2.59 -22.87
C GLY A 82 13.57 3.14 -24.12
N GLN A 83 14.29 3.91 -24.93
CA GLN A 83 13.72 4.49 -26.17
C GLN A 83 13.29 3.43 -27.20
N GLU A 84 13.93 2.26 -27.17
CA GLU A 84 13.63 1.12 -28.03
C GLU A 84 12.52 0.24 -27.48
N PHE A 85 12.09 0.47 -26.23
CA PHE A 85 11.02 -0.29 -25.62
C PHE A 85 9.69 -0.01 -26.35
N ARG A 86 9.05 -1.08 -26.82
CA ARG A 86 7.75 -1.05 -27.50
C ARG A 86 6.78 -1.92 -26.71
N PRO A 87 6.29 -1.41 -25.57
CA PRO A 87 5.46 -2.21 -24.70
C PRO A 87 4.12 -2.55 -25.35
N SER A 88 3.57 -3.69 -24.96
CA SER A 88 2.19 -4.08 -25.27
C SER A 88 1.57 -4.83 -24.10
N GLY A 89 0.25 -4.74 -23.96
CA GLY A 89 -0.49 -5.40 -22.87
C GLY A 89 0.09 -5.05 -21.49
N VAL A 90 0.42 -6.07 -20.71
CA VAL A 90 0.92 -5.90 -19.33
C VAL A 90 2.17 -5.03 -19.23
N GLN A 91 3.08 -5.11 -20.21
CA GLN A 91 4.30 -4.30 -20.26
C GLN A 91 3.99 -2.81 -20.44
N GLN A 92 2.92 -2.48 -21.17
CA GLN A 92 2.45 -1.10 -21.34
C GLN A 92 1.92 -0.56 -20.02
N SER A 93 1.11 -1.34 -19.31
CA SER A 93 0.58 -0.97 -18.00
C SER A 93 1.68 -0.79 -16.95
N ALA A 94 2.66 -1.71 -16.91
CA ALA A 94 3.82 -1.59 -16.01
C ALA A 94 4.69 -0.37 -16.34
N ALA A 95 4.95 -0.10 -17.63
CA ALA A 95 5.72 1.07 -18.06
C ALA A 95 5.06 2.39 -17.68
N LEU A 96 3.72 2.46 -17.67
CA LEU A 96 2.99 3.64 -17.21
C LEU A 96 3.20 3.87 -15.71
N GLY A 97 3.19 2.81 -14.90
CA GLY A 97 3.53 2.92 -13.48
C GLY A 97 4.96 3.39 -13.25
N LEU A 98 5.91 2.88 -14.03
CA LEU A 98 7.31 3.31 -13.91
C LEU A 98 7.50 4.75 -14.37
N ARG A 99 6.82 5.20 -15.43
CA ARG A 99 6.86 6.59 -15.89
C ARG A 99 6.30 7.54 -14.83
N ALA A 100 5.20 7.17 -14.17
CA ALA A 100 4.63 7.99 -13.11
C ALA A 100 5.63 8.19 -11.95
N LEU A 101 6.26 7.10 -11.53
CA LEU A 101 7.26 7.11 -10.47
C LEU A 101 8.52 7.89 -10.87
N PHE A 102 9.04 7.62 -12.06
CA PHE A 102 10.24 8.27 -12.59
C PHE A 102 10.07 9.79 -12.71
N ALA A 103 8.95 10.25 -13.29
CA ALA A 103 8.65 11.66 -13.42
C ALA A 103 8.45 12.33 -12.05
N GLY A 104 7.79 11.65 -11.11
CA GLY A 104 7.67 12.12 -9.73
C GLY A 104 9.05 12.34 -9.08
N ILE A 105 9.99 11.41 -9.28
CA ILE A 105 11.36 11.56 -8.77
C ILE A 105 12.12 12.67 -9.49
N ALA A 106 11.97 12.80 -10.81
CA ALA A 106 12.61 13.87 -11.59
C ALA A 106 12.16 15.26 -11.10
N MET A 107 10.89 15.39 -10.73
CA MET A 107 10.35 16.61 -10.13
C MET A 107 11.07 17.01 -8.84
N LEU A 108 11.54 16.06 -8.04
CA LEU A 108 12.27 16.35 -6.79
C LEU A 108 13.66 16.98 -7.01
N ILE A 109 14.15 16.98 -8.26
CA ILE A 109 15.49 17.46 -8.60
C ILE A 109 15.43 18.89 -9.15
N ASP A 110 14.69 19.15 -10.23
CA ASP A 110 14.76 20.45 -10.91
C ASP A 110 13.45 21.00 -11.52
N GLN A 111 12.36 20.22 -11.58
CA GLN A 111 11.20 20.62 -12.38
C GLN A 111 10.19 21.52 -11.66
N GLY A 112 10.33 21.69 -10.34
CA GLY A 112 9.35 22.45 -9.56
C GLY A 112 7.93 21.84 -9.63
N PRO A 113 6.87 22.60 -9.31
CA PRO A 113 5.50 22.06 -9.23
C PRO A 113 4.96 21.48 -10.55
N ASP A 114 5.40 21.99 -11.71
CA ASP A 114 4.92 21.55 -13.02
C ASP A 114 5.35 20.11 -13.37
N GLY A 115 6.36 19.56 -12.69
CA GLY A 115 6.76 18.16 -12.82
C GLY A 115 5.66 17.15 -12.40
N ALA A 116 4.57 17.62 -11.79
CA ALA A 116 3.44 16.77 -11.42
C ALA A 116 2.50 16.39 -12.60
N VAL A 117 2.68 16.99 -13.78
CA VAL A 117 1.87 16.70 -14.97
C VAL A 117 2.08 15.27 -15.47
N GLU A 118 3.33 14.84 -15.64
CA GLU A 118 3.66 13.51 -16.18
C GLU A 118 3.17 12.33 -15.29
N PRO A 119 3.29 12.37 -13.94
CA PRO A 119 2.66 11.38 -13.07
C PRO A 119 1.14 11.30 -13.24
N SER A 120 0.49 12.46 -13.37
CA SER A 120 -0.96 12.56 -13.56
C SER A 120 -1.41 11.99 -14.92
N GLU A 121 -0.68 12.29 -16.00
CA GLU A 121 -0.93 11.73 -17.33
C GLU A 121 -0.71 10.22 -17.38
N SER A 122 0.32 9.73 -16.70
CA SER A 122 0.63 8.30 -16.61
C SER A 122 -0.46 7.53 -15.87
N ALA A 123 -0.99 8.08 -14.77
CA ALA A 123 -2.12 7.49 -14.05
C ALA A 123 -3.41 7.45 -14.90
N ARG A 124 -3.71 8.54 -15.63
CA ARG A 124 -4.85 8.55 -16.59
C ARG A 124 -4.66 7.55 -17.72
N ALA A 125 -3.46 7.46 -18.27
CA ALA A 125 -3.15 6.51 -19.33
C ALA A 125 -3.33 5.08 -18.84
N LEU A 126 -2.89 4.75 -17.61
CA LEU A 126 -3.10 3.42 -17.03
C LEU A 126 -4.59 3.14 -16.85
N ALA A 127 -5.34 4.10 -16.31
CA ALA A 127 -6.78 3.96 -16.14
C ALA A 127 -7.51 3.69 -17.47
N ARG A 128 -7.10 4.36 -18.57
CA ARG A 128 -7.63 4.09 -19.92
C ARG A 128 -7.19 2.75 -20.49
N GLU A 129 -5.97 2.32 -20.21
CA GLU A 129 -5.45 1.02 -20.68
C GLU A 129 -6.17 -0.15 -20.01
N LEU A 130 -6.47 0.00 -18.72
CA LEU A 130 -7.20 -1.00 -17.92
C LEU A 130 -8.71 -0.96 -18.14
N ASP A 131 -9.22 0.08 -18.79
CA ASP A 131 -10.64 0.26 -18.98
C ASP A 131 -11.25 -0.88 -19.82
N GLY A 132 -12.44 -1.31 -19.38
CA GLY A 132 -13.31 -2.19 -20.15
C GLY A 132 -14.12 -1.42 -21.18
N GLU A 133 -15.11 -2.08 -21.80
CA GLU A 133 -15.98 -1.49 -22.83
C GLU A 133 -16.78 -0.26 -22.36
N VAL A 134 -16.88 -0.03 -21.04
CA VAL A 134 -17.73 0.99 -20.43
C VAL A 134 -16.96 2.25 -19.99
N GLY A 135 -15.63 2.25 -20.00
CA GLY A 135 -14.82 3.47 -19.74
C GLY A 135 -14.88 4.01 -18.30
N ALA A 136 -15.28 3.19 -17.32
CA ALA A 136 -15.50 3.61 -15.93
C ALA A 136 -14.20 4.00 -15.21
N THR A 137 -13.12 3.27 -15.45
CA THR A 137 -11.82 3.40 -14.77
C THR A 137 -11.19 4.76 -15.09
N ALA A 138 -11.24 5.21 -16.35
CA ALA A 138 -10.72 6.51 -16.77
C ALA A 138 -11.56 7.69 -16.26
N ALA A 139 -12.89 7.58 -16.29
CA ALA A 139 -13.77 8.62 -15.77
C ALA A 139 -13.62 8.80 -14.24
N GLU A 140 -13.45 7.69 -13.52
CA GLU A 140 -13.12 7.70 -12.09
C GLU A 140 -11.76 8.34 -11.81
N GLU A 141 -10.75 8.09 -12.65
CA GLU A 141 -9.42 8.68 -12.44
C GLU A 141 -9.44 10.21 -12.51
N ASP A 142 -10.16 10.79 -13.46
CA ASP A 142 -10.30 12.25 -13.54
C ASP A 142 -10.98 12.81 -12.28
N ALA A 143 -12.03 12.17 -11.80
CA ALA A 143 -12.73 12.58 -10.58
C ALA A 143 -11.88 12.41 -9.31
N ILE A 144 -11.03 11.38 -9.25
CA ILE A 144 -10.08 11.15 -8.15
C ILE A 144 -9.01 12.25 -8.16
N GLN A 145 -8.40 12.53 -9.31
CA GLN A 145 -7.37 13.56 -9.40
C GLN A 145 -7.90 14.95 -9.05
N ASP A 146 -9.11 15.30 -9.51
CA ASP A 146 -9.76 16.57 -9.15
C ASP A 146 -9.98 16.66 -7.63
N ARG A 147 -10.46 15.58 -7.00
CA ARG A 147 -10.67 15.51 -5.54
C ARG A 147 -9.35 15.59 -4.77
N ASP A 148 -8.31 14.92 -5.23
CA ASP A 148 -6.98 14.96 -4.60
C ASP A 148 -6.43 16.38 -4.62
N VAL A 149 -6.53 17.09 -5.75
CA VAL A 149 -6.10 18.48 -5.87
C VAL A 149 -6.90 19.38 -4.95
N GLU A 150 -8.23 19.30 -4.94
CA GLU A 150 -9.07 20.09 -4.04
C GLU A 150 -8.71 19.85 -2.57
N ARG A 151 -8.52 18.57 -2.20
CA ARG A 151 -8.17 18.15 -0.84
C ARG A 151 -6.80 18.70 -0.45
N ILE A 152 -5.75 18.41 -1.21
CA ILE A 152 -4.37 18.87 -0.96
C ILE A 152 -4.27 20.40 -0.88
N MET A 153 -5.02 21.13 -1.73
CA MET A 153 -5.00 22.58 -1.75
C MET A 153 -5.72 23.22 -0.55
N SER A 154 -6.61 22.48 0.11
CA SER A 154 -7.37 22.94 1.27
C SER A 154 -6.69 22.71 2.63
N TRP A 155 -5.60 21.95 2.68
CA TRP A 155 -4.95 21.58 3.94
C TRP A 155 -4.23 22.74 4.61
N SER A 156 -4.47 22.88 5.90
CA SER A 156 -3.62 23.69 6.76
C SER A 156 -2.29 22.98 7.05
N PRO A 157 -1.18 23.71 7.29
CA PRO A 157 0.10 23.10 7.66
C PRO A 157 0.03 22.20 8.91
N GLN A 158 -0.88 22.50 9.84
CA GLN A 158 -1.04 21.79 11.11
C GLN A 158 -1.68 20.41 10.96
N GLU A 159 -2.50 20.20 9.94
CA GLU A 159 -3.22 18.93 9.72
C GLU A 159 -2.53 18.02 8.70
N ARG A 160 -1.35 18.44 8.21
CA ARG A 160 -0.68 17.84 7.06
C ARG A 160 -0.39 16.36 7.24
N THR A 161 0.08 15.92 8.41
CA THR A 161 0.46 14.52 8.63
C THR A 161 -0.73 13.57 8.53
N LEU A 162 -1.83 13.85 9.24
CA LEU A 162 -3.05 13.03 9.21
C LEU A 162 -3.63 12.95 7.79
N HIS A 163 -3.65 14.08 7.08
CA HIS A 163 -4.20 14.15 5.73
C HIS A 163 -3.33 13.42 4.70
N VAL A 164 -2.01 13.41 4.86
CA VAL A 164 -1.09 12.63 4.01
C VAL A 164 -1.34 11.14 4.15
N HIS A 165 -1.50 10.63 5.38
CA HIS A 165 -1.86 9.21 5.59
C HIS A 165 -3.19 8.84 4.94
N GLY A 166 -4.21 9.70 5.10
CA GLY A 166 -5.52 9.49 4.49
C GLY A 166 -5.50 9.55 2.95
N LEU A 167 -4.64 10.39 2.36
CA LEU A 167 -4.45 10.43 0.91
C LEU A 167 -3.73 9.18 0.40
N ARG A 168 -2.68 8.74 1.10
CA ARG A 168 -1.92 7.54 0.76
C ARG A 168 -2.79 6.29 0.83
N ALA A 169 -3.61 6.14 1.87
CA ALA A 169 -4.53 5.01 2.01
C ALA A 169 -5.53 4.94 0.85
N ALA A 170 -6.14 6.08 0.49
CA ALA A 170 -7.08 6.17 -0.62
C ALA A 170 -6.40 5.86 -1.97
N ALA A 171 -5.20 6.38 -2.20
CA ALA A 171 -4.43 6.08 -3.41
C ALA A 171 -4.04 4.59 -3.49
N ALA A 172 -3.63 3.98 -2.38
CA ALA A 172 -3.31 2.56 -2.32
C ALA A 172 -4.55 1.67 -2.56
N GLU A 173 -5.73 2.08 -2.08
CA GLU A 173 -7.00 1.41 -2.36
C GLU A 173 -7.31 1.38 -3.85
N THR A 174 -7.30 2.54 -4.51
CA THR A 174 -7.47 2.60 -5.97
C THR A 174 -6.38 1.82 -6.70
N GLY A 175 -5.14 1.83 -6.20
CA GLY A 175 -4.04 1.02 -6.76
C GLY A 175 -4.30 -0.48 -6.70
N ARG A 176 -4.94 -0.98 -5.63
CA ARG A 176 -5.38 -2.39 -5.54
C ARG A 176 -6.47 -2.70 -6.56
N ASP A 177 -7.41 -1.79 -6.77
CA ASP A 177 -8.47 -1.95 -7.78
C ASP A 177 -7.87 -1.97 -9.21
N ARG A 178 -6.88 -1.11 -9.49
CA ARG A 178 -6.15 -1.13 -10.77
C ARG A 178 -5.39 -2.43 -10.96
N LEU A 179 -4.74 -2.93 -9.90
CA LEU A 179 -4.08 -4.23 -9.96
C LEU A 179 -5.09 -5.35 -10.25
N ALA A 180 -6.23 -5.38 -9.57
CA ALA A 180 -7.29 -6.36 -9.82
C ALA A 180 -7.78 -6.31 -11.28
N ALA A 181 -8.03 -5.11 -11.82
CA ALA A 181 -8.40 -4.93 -13.22
C ALA A 181 -7.30 -5.44 -14.18
N ALA A 182 -6.03 -5.17 -13.88
CA ALA A 182 -4.90 -5.65 -14.66
C ALA A 182 -4.78 -7.18 -14.64
N ARG A 183 -5.02 -7.82 -13.49
CA ARG A 183 -5.07 -9.29 -13.38
C ARG A 183 -6.16 -9.85 -14.28
N THR A 184 -7.38 -9.32 -14.21
CA THR A 184 -8.49 -9.77 -15.06
C THR A 184 -8.21 -9.56 -16.56
N ARG A 185 -7.61 -8.43 -16.93
CA ARG A 185 -7.39 -8.06 -18.33
C ARG A 185 -6.20 -8.78 -18.96
N HIS A 186 -5.13 -9.01 -18.20
CA HIS A 186 -3.85 -9.48 -18.73
C HIS A 186 -3.38 -10.83 -18.19
N GLY A 187 -4.06 -11.43 -17.20
CA GLY A 187 -3.60 -12.66 -16.53
C GLY A 187 -2.34 -12.43 -15.66
N LEU A 188 -2.15 -11.20 -15.18
CA LEU A 188 -1.01 -10.85 -14.32
C LEU A 188 -1.09 -11.66 -13.00
N GLY A 189 0.01 -12.29 -12.59
CA GLY A 189 0.05 -13.17 -11.41
C GLY A 189 -0.39 -14.64 -11.63
N ASP A 190 -0.78 -15.05 -12.85
CA ASP A 190 -1.23 -16.42 -13.13
C ASP A 190 -0.09 -17.41 -13.51
N GLY A 191 1.17 -16.95 -13.59
CA GLY A 191 2.28 -17.83 -13.98
C GLY A 191 3.67 -17.27 -13.64
N ALA A 192 4.17 -17.59 -12.45
CA ALA A 192 5.60 -17.79 -12.26
C ALA A 192 5.95 -19.24 -12.68
N PRO A 193 7.10 -19.51 -13.31
CA PRO A 193 7.50 -20.88 -13.65
C PRO A 193 7.53 -21.76 -12.39
N ASP A 194 7.02 -22.99 -12.52
CA ASP A 194 7.11 -24.05 -11.49
C ASP A 194 8.56 -24.23 -11.05
N GLY A 195 8.94 -23.55 -9.96
CA GLY A 195 10.33 -23.45 -9.57
C GLY A 195 10.56 -22.45 -8.44
N ALA A 196 10.02 -22.77 -7.26
CA ALA A 196 10.51 -22.37 -5.94
C ALA A 196 11.25 -21.01 -5.85
N PHE A 197 10.50 -19.92 -5.66
CA PHE A 197 11.00 -18.73 -4.99
C PHE A 197 9.97 -18.22 -3.98
N THR A 198 10.21 -18.57 -2.72
CA THR A 198 9.70 -17.88 -1.54
C THR A 198 10.46 -16.56 -1.39
N HIS A 199 9.76 -15.42 -1.52
CA HIS A 199 10.26 -14.10 -1.13
C HIS A 199 9.45 -13.53 0.04
N PRO A 200 10.07 -12.73 0.92
CA PRO A 200 9.47 -12.24 2.16
C PRO A 200 8.51 -11.10 1.86
N GLY A 201 7.25 -11.25 2.29
CA GLY A 201 6.19 -10.26 2.09
C GLY A 201 4.92 -10.85 1.46
N SER A 202 4.97 -12.06 0.91
CA SER A 202 3.77 -12.86 0.70
C SER A 202 3.49 -13.69 1.96
N VAL A 203 2.22 -13.79 2.33
CA VAL A 203 1.77 -14.83 3.27
C VAL A 203 2.06 -16.18 2.61
N SER A 204 3.16 -16.79 3.03
CA SER A 204 3.50 -18.17 2.74
C SER A 204 3.14 -19.00 3.97
N VAL A 205 2.18 -19.92 3.80
CA VAL A 205 2.00 -21.03 4.73
C VAL A 205 3.18 -21.98 4.51
N THR A 206 4.22 -21.83 5.34
CA THR A 206 5.35 -22.77 5.37
C THR A 206 5.13 -23.78 6.49
N ALA A 207 4.99 -25.06 6.14
CA ALA A 207 5.13 -26.14 7.10
C ALA A 207 6.62 -26.26 7.48
N THR A 208 7.01 -25.74 8.64
CA THR A 208 8.35 -25.94 9.21
C THR A 208 8.37 -27.23 10.04
N ALA A 209 9.39 -28.05 9.82
CA ALA A 209 9.58 -29.35 10.47
C ALA A 209 10.26 -29.24 11.85
N ASP A 210 10.68 -28.05 12.28
CA ASP A 210 11.35 -27.86 13.56
C ASP A 210 10.75 -26.71 14.37
N ARG A 211 10.32 -27.05 15.58
CA ARG A 211 9.61 -26.19 16.54
C ARG A 211 10.56 -25.28 17.35
N GLY A 212 11.87 -25.48 17.24
CA GLY A 212 12.87 -24.76 18.03
C GLY A 212 13.02 -23.27 17.71
N ASP A 213 12.85 -22.88 16.45
CA ASP A 213 13.14 -21.51 16.00
C ASP A 213 11.98 -20.52 16.24
N VAL A 214 10.75 -21.03 16.33
CA VAL A 214 9.55 -20.22 16.64
C VAL A 214 9.53 -19.80 18.12
N ALA A 215 9.94 -20.71 19.02
CA ALA A 215 10.03 -20.43 20.46
C ALA A 215 11.08 -19.34 20.81
N ALA A 216 12.10 -19.16 19.95
CA ALA A 216 13.13 -18.14 20.14
C ALA A 216 12.66 -16.72 19.72
N ALA A 217 11.66 -16.63 18.82
CA ALA A 217 11.00 -15.38 18.43
C ALA A 217 9.84 -15.03 19.40
N GLU A 218 9.07 -16.03 19.85
CA GLU A 218 7.94 -15.86 20.79
C GLU A 218 8.34 -15.36 22.19
N GLN A 219 9.59 -15.56 22.62
CA GLN A 219 10.02 -15.16 23.97
C GLN A 219 10.29 -13.65 24.17
N ARG A 220 10.20 -12.81 23.13
CA ARG A 220 10.66 -11.41 23.21
C ARG A 220 9.59 -10.31 23.13
N ALA A 221 8.31 -10.60 23.00
CA ALA A 221 7.27 -9.57 23.05
C ALA A 221 6.06 -10.04 23.87
N ARG A 222 5.91 -9.52 25.09
CA ARG A 222 4.67 -9.57 25.88
C ARG A 222 3.71 -8.59 25.17
N TYR A 223 2.42 -8.84 24.93
CA TYR A 223 1.35 -9.36 25.79
C TYR A 223 0.27 -10.03 24.92
N GLY A 224 -0.31 -11.16 25.37
CA GLY A 224 -1.47 -11.81 24.76
C GLY A 224 -2.59 -12.02 25.77
N VAL A 225 -3.80 -11.52 25.53
CA VAL A 225 -5.01 -11.84 26.33
C VAL A 225 -5.76 -12.97 25.66
N VAL A 226 -6.06 -14.05 26.37
CA VAL A 226 -6.77 -15.21 25.82
C VAL A 226 -8.19 -15.28 26.38
N GLY A 227 -9.19 -15.49 25.52
CA GLY A 227 -10.60 -15.72 25.87
C GLY A 227 -11.19 -16.89 25.08
N ARG A 228 -12.33 -17.42 25.51
CA ARG A 228 -13.05 -18.50 24.81
C ARG A 228 -14.25 -17.96 24.04
N ILE A 229 -14.38 -18.31 22.77
CA ILE A 229 -15.52 -17.89 21.95
C ILE A 229 -16.74 -18.75 22.31
N THR A 230 -17.81 -18.12 22.81
CA THR A 230 -19.02 -18.80 23.31
C THR A 230 -20.19 -18.77 22.33
N ALA A 231 -20.16 -17.88 21.32
CA ALA A 231 -21.16 -17.79 20.26
C ALA A 231 -20.55 -17.27 18.95
N GLY A 232 -21.18 -17.58 17.81
CA GLY A 232 -20.73 -17.18 16.46
C GLY A 232 -20.25 -18.36 15.61
N SER A 233 -19.64 -18.07 14.46
CA SER A 233 -19.07 -19.05 13.51
C SER A 233 -17.98 -19.93 14.13
N ASP A 234 -17.27 -19.40 15.13
CA ASP A 234 -16.10 -20.00 15.77
C ASP A 234 -16.38 -20.41 17.22
N ALA A 235 -17.66 -20.60 17.55
CA ALA A 235 -18.10 -21.01 18.88
C ALA A 235 -17.40 -22.31 19.31
N GLY A 236 -16.79 -22.29 20.50
CA GLY A 236 -16.01 -23.39 21.05
C GLY A 236 -14.50 -23.23 20.88
N GLY A 237 -14.04 -22.33 20.01
CA GLY A 237 -12.63 -21.96 19.84
C GLY A 237 -12.10 -20.99 20.90
N TYR A 238 -10.81 -20.66 20.79
CA TYR A 238 -10.08 -19.76 21.67
C TYR A 238 -9.56 -18.58 20.88
N LEU A 239 -9.59 -17.39 21.48
CA LEU A 239 -9.16 -16.14 20.87
C LEU A 239 -8.04 -15.53 21.70
N ARG A 240 -6.88 -15.24 21.10
CA ARG A 240 -5.76 -14.52 21.70
C ARG A 240 -5.64 -13.16 21.04
N VAL A 241 -5.49 -12.12 21.85
CA VAL A 241 -5.26 -10.76 21.38
C VAL A 241 -3.85 -10.34 21.73
N ASP A 242 -2.97 -10.29 20.73
CA ASP A 242 -1.57 -9.91 20.90
C ASP A 242 -1.37 -8.44 20.60
N ARG A 243 -0.71 -7.75 21.53
CA ARG A 243 -0.29 -6.37 21.34
C ARG A 243 1.11 -6.37 20.75
N LEU A 244 1.26 -5.93 19.49
CA LEU A 244 2.54 -5.98 18.79
C LEU A 244 3.44 -4.74 19.00
N ALA A 245 2.97 -3.73 19.74
CA ALA A 245 3.75 -2.54 20.07
C ALA A 245 3.73 -2.23 21.58
N ASP A 246 4.90 -2.30 22.21
CA ASP A 246 5.22 -1.69 23.52
C ASP A 246 5.86 -0.30 23.27
N LEU A 247 5.74 0.74 24.10
CA LEU A 247 4.77 1.23 25.08
C LEU A 247 5.04 2.73 25.04
N ALA A 248 4.06 3.53 24.68
CA ALA A 248 4.24 4.96 24.72
C ALA A 248 4.08 5.49 26.16
N GLU A 249 5.02 6.32 26.61
CA GLU A 249 5.18 6.70 28.02
C GLU A 249 4.08 7.66 28.51
N SER A 250 3.44 8.38 27.59
CA SER A 250 2.44 9.39 27.91
C SER A 250 0.99 8.96 27.63
N PRO A 251 -0.01 9.51 28.36
CA PRO A 251 -1.42 9.25 28.10
C PRO A 251 -1.90 9.66 26.70
N GLU A 252 -1.26 10.65 26.06
CA GLU A 252 -1.59 11.12 24.70
C GLU A 252 -1.13 10.13 23.63
N GLU A 253 0.03 9.51 23.79
CA GLU A 253 0.50 8.49 22.84
C GLU A 253 -0.25 7.15 22.97
N ARG A 254 -0.90 6.88 24.12
CA ARG A 254 -1.77 5.70 24.28
C ARG A 254 -3.01 5.75 23.39
N ALA A 255 -3.47 6.94 23.01
CA ALA A 255 -4.59 7.11 22.08
C ALA A 255 -4.17 6.90 20.61
N SER A 256 -2.89 6.64 20.34
CA SER A 256 -2.33 6.52 18.99
C SER A 256 -1.42 5.30 18.82
N ALA A 257 -1.47 4.32 19.73
CA ALA A 257 -0.63 3.13 19.67
C ALA A 257 -1.17 2.10 18.65
N ALA A 258 -0.30 1.78 17.70
CA ALA A 258 -0.45 0.83 16.60
C ALA A 258 -1.01 -0.54 17.02
N GLY A 259 -2.13 -0.93 16.41
CA GLY A 259 -2.38 -2.28 15.89
C GLY A 259 -2.43 -3.43 16.91
N VAL A 260 -3.49 -4.21 16.83
CA VAL A 260 -3.75 -5.38 17.67
C VAL A 260 -4.03 -6.57 16.77
N ASP A 261 -3.34 -7.69 17.01
CA ASP A 261 -3.61 -8.93 16.30
C ASP A 261 -4.62 -9.77 17.09
N ILE A 262 -5.71 -10.16 16.43
CA ILE A 262 -6.70 -11.10 16.91
C ILE A 262 -6.38 -12.46 16.29
N LEU A 263 -6.01 -13.43 17.11
CA LEU A 263 -5.77 -14.81 16.71
C LEU A 263 -6.89 -15.69 17.22
N VAL A 264 -7.43 -16.57 16.39
CA VAL A 264 -8.43 -17.57 16.77
C VAL A 264 -7.90 -18.97 16.49
N ALA A 265 -7.99 -19.89 17.46
CA ALA A 265 -7.51 -21.26 17.36
C ALA A 265 -8.49 -22.27 17.95
N ALA A 266 -8.34 -23.55 17.59
CA ALA A 266 -9.16 -24.63 18.12
C ALA A 266 -8.76 -25.07 19.55
N ASP A 267 -7.56 -24.70 20.02
CA ASP A 267 -7.02 -25.06 21.32
C ASP A 267 -6.40 -23.85 22.05
N PRO A 268 -6.39 -23.84 23.40
CA PRO A 268 -5.93 -22.68 24.17
C PRO A 268 -4.42 -22.45 24.08
N ALA A 269 -3.66 -23.46 23.67
CA ALA A 269 -2.22 -23.32 23.44
C ALA A 269 -1.90 -22.73 22.05
N MET A 270 -2.93 -22.37 21.26
CA MET A 270 -2.82 -21.76 19.93
C MET A 270 -2.01 -22.63 18.95
N THR A 271 -2.13 -23.96 19.07
CA THR A 271 -1.31 -24.91 18.30
C THR A 271 -1.99 -25.49 17.07
N ARG A 272 -3.30 -25.30 16.91
CA ARG A 272 -4.13 -25.86 15.83
C ARG A 272 -5.12 -24.83 15.31
N ASP A 273 -5.25 -24.81 13.99
CA ASP A 273 -6.21 -23.99 13.24
C ASP A 273 -6.18 -22.50 13.64
N CYS A 274 -4.97 -21.96 13.80
CA CYS A 274 -4.73 -20.58 14.20
C CYS A 274 -4.89 -19.63 12.99
N VAL A 275 -5.85 -18.72 13.06
CA VAL A 275 -6.14 -17.71 12.02
C VAL A 275 -6.08 -16.32 12.65
N GLY A 276 -5.38 -15.38 11.99
CA GLY A 276 -5.14 -14.03 12.49
C GLY A 276 -5.83 -12.93 11.69
N GLU A 277 -6.30 -11.89 12.38
CA GLU A 277 -6.81 -10.64 11.82
C GLU A 277 -6.17 -9.45 12.56
N TRP A 278 -5.74 -8.45 11.80
CA TRP A 278 -5.18 -7.23 12.36
C TRP A 278 -6.25 -6.15 12.50
N VAL A 279 -6.24 -5.45 13.63
CA VAL A 279 -7.18 -4.35 13.89
C VAL A 279 -6.46 -3.15 14.48
N GLU A 280 -6.88 -1.94 14.09
CA GLU A 280 -6.20 -0.69 14.45
C GLU A 280 -6.15 -0.45 15.97
N ASP A 281 -7.21 -0.80 16.70
CA ASP A 281 -7.33 -0.65 18.14
C ASP A 281 -8.32 -1.65 18.79
N TRP A 282 -8.46 -1.59 20.11
CA TRP A 282 -9.38 -2.46 20.86
C TRP A 282 -10.87 -2.17 20.57
N ALA A 283 -11.22 -0.92 20.22
CA ALA A 283 -12.60 -0.60 19.84
C ALA A 283 -12.96 -1.26 18.49
N GLY A 284 -12.00 -1.35 17.58
CA GLY A 284 -12.09 -2.12 16.36
C GLY A 284 -12.20 -3.62 16.64
N VAL A 285 -11.48 -4.16 17.63
CA VAL A 285 -11.61 -5.57 18.05
C VAL A 285 -13.05 -5.86 18.49
N GLU A 286 -13.61 -5.01 19.35
CA GLU A 286 -15.00 -5.14 19.83
C GLU A 286 -16.01 -5.01 18.68
N GLU A 287 -15.78 -4.08 17.76
CA GLU A 287 -16.63 -3.87 16.58
C GLU A 287 -16.55 -5.04 15.59
N ALA A 288 -15.37 -5.60 15.35
CA ALA A 288 -15.15 -6.76 14.49
C ALA A 288 -15.89 -8.00 15.05
N LEU A 289 -15.70 -8.27 16.35
CA LEU A 289 -16.42 -9.34 17.04
C LEU A 289 -17.94 -9.14 16.97
N ARG A 290 -18.42 -7.91 17.16
CA ARG A 290 -19.83 -7.56 17.07
C ARG A 290 -20.39 -7.76 15.66
N ARG A 291 -19.68 -7.31 14.62
CA ARG A 291 -20.07 -7.45 13.20
C ARG A 291 -20.23 -8.91 12.81
N GLU A 292 -19.40 -9.78 13.36
CA GLU A 292 -19.40 -11.22 13.07
C GLU A 292 -20.28 -12.02 14.03
N GLY A 293 -20.99 -11.35 14.93
CA GLY A 293 -21.88 -11.98 15.91
C GLY A 293 -21.15 -12.89 16.89
N ARG A 294 -19.85 -12.65 17.12
CA ARG A 294 -19.03 -13.43 18.05
C ARG A 294 -19.17 -12.90 19.47
N GLN A 295 -19.25 -13.80 20.44
CA GLN A 295 -19.18 -13.47 21.87
C GLN A 295 -18.00 -14.22 22.49
N VAL A 296 -17.23 -13.52 23.34
CA VAL A 296 -16.02 -14.06 23.96
C VAL A 296 -16.17 -13.98 25.48
N ASP A 297 -15.96 -15.11 26.14
CA ASP A 297 -15.80 -15.22 27.58
C ASP A 297 -14.30 -15.17 27.92
N TRP A 298 -13.87 -14.03 28.41
CA TRP A 298 -12.47 -13.78 28.77
C TRP A 298 -12.08 -14.43 30.11
N ASP A 299 -13.06 -14.78 30.94
CA ASP A 299 -12.84 -15.39 32.26
C ASP A 299 -12.77 -16.92 32.20
N ALA A 300 -13.26 -17.52 31.11
CA ALA A 300 -13.23 -18.97 30.88
C ALA A 300 -11.98 -19.49 30.15
N ALA A 301 -10.97 -18.63 29.92
CA ALA A 301 -9.67 -19.04 29.41
C ALA A 301 -8.82 -19.70 30.54
N PRO A 302 -8.03 -20.75 30.23
CA PRO A 302 -7.24 -21.49 31.21
C PRO A 302 -6.03 -20.71 31.77
#